data_AF-A0A940UMD5-F1
#
_entry.id   AF-A0A940UMD5-F1
#
_cell.length_a   1.000
_cell.length_b   1.000
_cell.length_c   1.000
_cell.angle_alpha   90.00
_cell.angle_beta   90.00
_cell.angle_gamma   90.00
#
_symmetry.space_group_name_H-M   'P 1'
#
loop_
_entity.id
_entity.type
_entity.pdbx_description
1 polymer ?
#
loop_
_entity_poly.entity_id
_entity_poly.type
_entity_poly.pdbx_seq_one_letter_code
_entity_poly.pdbx_strand_id
1 'polypeptide(L)'
;QLDRQSTIKLYVAAVKYLKTHPMSTGKAGAVGFCWGGGMANQLAVHSADVLAAVPYYGSVAASEDVPKIKASLLLHYAGVDERINSGIPAFEAALKKASVDYKIYMYEGAQHAFNNDMNPARYNKEAAQLAWQRTLSFLKEKLKT
;
A
#
# COMPACT_ATOMS: atom_id res chain seq x y z
N GLN A 1 22.41 3.87 0.44
CA GLN A 1 21.05 3.27 0.57
C GLN A 1 20.35 3.99 1.72
N LEU A 2 19.04 4.26 1.62
CA LEU A 2 18.29 4.87 2.73
C LEU A 2 18.17 3.88 3.90
N ASP A 3 18.33 4.37 5.12
CA ASP A 3 18.05 3.58 6.32
C ASP A 3 16.54 3.37 6.48
N ARG A 4 16.10 2.12 6.54
CA ARG A 4 14.68 1.77 6.53
C ARG A 4 13.98 2.25 7.79
N GLN A 5 14.60 2.07 8.96
CA GLN A 5 13.98 2.44 10.24
C GLN A 5 13.80 3.95 10.37
N SER A 6 14.83 4.72 10.01
CA SER A 6 14.76 6.18 9.97
C SER A 6 13.72 6.66 8.96
N THR A 7 13.64 6.02 7.80
CA THR A 7 12.61 6.34 6.78
C THR A 7 11.20 6.12 7.32
N ILE A 8 10.93 4.98 7.98
CA ILE A 8 9.61 4.70 8.59
C ILE A 8 9.25 5.81 9.60
N LYS A 9 10.20 6.19 10.48
CA LYS A 9 9.98 7.26 11.45
C LYS A 9 9.65 8.59 10.79
N LEU A 10 10.34 8.94 9.70
CA LEU A 10 10.07 10.15 8.93
C LEU A 10 8.68 10.12 8.28
N TYR A 11 8.25 8.99 7.72
CA TYR A 11 6.92 8.87 7.14
C TYR A 11 5.81 8.93 8.19
N VAL A 12 6.02 8.33 9.36
CA VAL A 12 5.09 8.48 10.51
C VAL A 12 4.99 9.95 10.93
N ALA A 13 6.12 10.66 11.02
CA ALA A 13 6.13 12.09 11.33
C ALA A 13 5.42 12.93 10.25
N ALA A 14 5.61 12.60 8.97
CA ALA A 14 4.93 13.26 7.86
C ALA A 14 3.41 13.09 7.92
N VAL A 15 2.91 11.88 8.28
CA VAL A 15 1.47 11.65 8.50
C VAL A 15 0.95 12.54 9.62
N LYS A 16 1.66 12.61 10.76
CA LYS A 16 1.25 13.47 11.89
C LYS A 16 1.19 14.95 11.48
N TYR A 17 2.20 15.42 10.76
CA TYR A 17 2.23 16.79 10.25
C TYR A 17 1.07 17.06 9.28
N LEU A 18 0.83 16.17 8.31
CA LEU A 18 -0.23 16.31 7.32
C LEU A 18 -1.61 16.43 7.97
N LYS A 19 -1.87 15.71 9.06
CA LYS A 19 -3.13 15.81 9.81
C LYS A 19 -3.36 17.19 10.43
N THR A 20 -2.30 17.90 10.80
CA THR A 20 -2.39 19.24 11.40
C THR A 20 -2.37 20.38 10.39
N HIS A 21 -2.18 20.08 9.10
CA HIS A 21 -2.08 21.11 8.07
C HIS A 21 -3.42 21.84 7.91
N PRO A 22 -3.47 23.18 7.74
CA PRO A 22 -4.74 23.93 7.65
C PRO A 22 -5.67 23.49 6.51
N MET A 23 -5.12 22.92 5.44
CA MET A 23 -5.88 22.36 4.31
C MET A 23 -6.24 20.88 4.47
N SER A 24 -5.94 20.28 5.62
CA SER A 24 -6.19 18.87 5.90
C SER A 24 -7.52 18.70 6.61
N THR A 25 -8.16 17.57 6.35
CA THR A 25 -9.37 17.14 7.04
C THR A 25 -9.06 16.38 8.33
N GLY A 26 -7.78 16.27 8.69
CA GLY A 26 -7.29 15.44 9.78
C GLY A 26 -7.23 13.93 9.44
N LYS A 27 -7.65 13.53 8.23
CA LYS A 27 -7.59 12.16 7.73
C LYS A 27 -6.38 12.00 6.81
N ALA A 28 -5.69 10.86 6.91
CA ALA A 28 -4.53 10.56 6.08
C ALA A 28 -4.62 9.14 5.50
N GLY A 29 -4.19 9.02 4.24
CA GLY A 29 -3.95 7.74 3.58
C GLY A 29 -2.58 7.73 2.92
N ALA A 30 -2.12 6.56 2.51
CA ALA A 30 -0.81 6.38 1.89
C ALA A 30 -0.93 5.52 0.62
N VAL A 31 -0.37 6.00 -0.48
CA VAL A 31 -0.20 5.24 -1.72
C VAL A 31 1.28 5.13 -1.99
N GLY A 32 1.76 3.95 -2.39
CA GLY A 32 3.18 3.76 -2.69
C GLY A 32 3.43 2.67 -3.70
N PHE A 33 4.51 2.83 -4.48
CA PHE A 33 4.85 1.96 -5.60
C PHE A 33 6.20 1.28 -5.38
N CYS A 34 6.33 -0.02 -5.70
CA CYS A 34 7.56 -0.79 -5.55
C CYS A 34 8.08 -0.71 -4.10
N TRP A 35 9.25 -0.13 -3.87
CA TRP A 35 9.79 0.13 -2.54
C TRP A 35 8.83 1.00 -1.71
N GLY A 36 8.23 2.03 -2.33
CA GLY A 36 7.18 2.83 -1.71
C GLY A 36 5.94 2.02 -1.35
N GLY A 37 5.61 0.95 -2.09
CA GLY A 37 4.53 0.03 -1.74
C GLY A 37 4.86 -0.76 -0.48
N GLY A 38 6.11 -1.22 -0.35
CA GLY A 38 6.61 -1.81 0.88
C GLY A 38 6.52 -0.81 2.04
N MET A 39 6.87 0.45 1.80
CA MET A 39 6.77 1.50 2.82
C MET A 39 5.32 1.86 3.19
N ALA A 40 4.36 1.77 2.26
CA ALA A 40 2.94 1.96 2.57
C ALA A 40 2.43 0.86 3.52
N ASN A 41 2.85 -0.40 3.33
CA ASN A 41 2.60 -1.48 4.28
C ASN A 41 3.23 -1.20 5.65
N GLN A 42 4.49 -0.75 5.68
CA GLN A 42 5.16 -0.40 6.94
C GLN A 42 4.47 0.77 7.65
N LEU A 43 4.01 1.77 6.91
CA LEU A 43 3.30 2.89 7.49
C LEU A 43 1.97 2.45 8.11
N ALA A 44 1.25 1.51 7.48
CA ALA A 44 0.05 0.91 8.04
C ALA A 44 0.31 0.12 9.34
N VAL A 45 1.48 -0.52 9.46
CA VAL A 45 1.94 -1.20 10.68
C VAL A 45 2.29 -0.21 11.80
N HIS A 46 2.99 0.87 11.46
CA HIS A 46 3.65 1.76 12.42
C HIS A 46 2.88 3.04 12.74
N SER A 47 1.76 3.30 12.06
CA SER A 47 0.95 4.51 12.25
C SER A 47 -0.54 4.19 12.32
N ALA A 48 -1.11 4.27 13.52
CA ALA A 48 -2.56 4.22 13.71
C ALA A 48 -3.30 5.42 13.07
N ASP A 49 -2.56 6.47 12.70
CA ASP A 49 -3.10 7.67 12.05
C ASP A 49 -3.38 7.49 10.55
N VAL A 50 -2.88 6.42 9.93
CA VAL A 50 -3.22 6.09 8.54
C VAL A 50 -4.52 5.30 8.50
N LEU A 51 -5.52 5.83 7.80
CA LEU A 51 -6.83 5.20 7.68
C LEU A 51 -6.93 4.27 6.48
N ALA A 52 -6.15 4.54 5.43
CA ALA A 52 -6.16 3.80 4.17
C ALA A 52 -4.74 3.67 3.61
N ALA A 53 -4.29 2.46 3.31
CA ALA A 53 -3.00 2.22 2.67
C ALA A 53 -3.15 1.42 1.37
N VAL A 54 -2.45 1.88 0.33
CA VAL A 54 -2.55 1.36 -1.04
C VAL A 54 -1.16 1.00 -1.58
N PRO A 55 -0.62 -0.18 -1.19
CA PRO A 55 0.64 -0.67 -1.71
C PRO A 55 0.48 -1.24 -3.14
N TYR A 56 1.31 -0.76 -4.05
CA TYR A 56 1.48 -1.31 -5.41
C TYR A 56 2.77 -2.13 -5.50
N TYR A 57 2.64 -3.43 -5.80
CA TYR A 57 3.73 -4.40 -6.03
C TYR A 57 4.90 -4.22 -5.07
N GLY A 58 4.58 -3.97 -3.80
CA GLY A 58 5.55 -3.75 -2.72
C GLY A 58 5.72 -4.98 -1.86
N SER A 59 6.83 -5.05 -1.11
CA SER A 59 7.02 -6.11 -0.12
C SER A 59 5.88 -6.12 0.89
N VAL A 60 5.38 -7.31 1.22
CA VAL A 60 4.41 -7.52 2.31
C VAL A 60 5.01 -7.12 3.66
N ALA A 61 4.17 -6.83 4.65
CA ALA A 61 4.63 -6.71 6.03
C ALA A 61 4.88 -8.09 6.65
N ALA A 62 5.68 -8.14 7.70
CA ALA A 62 5.90 -9.35 8.47
C ALA A 62 4.58 -9.77 9.16
N SER A 63 4.26 -11.07 9.16
CA SER A 63 2.97 -11.58 9.64
C SER A 63 2.74 -11.26 11.13
N GLU A 64 3.80 -11.22 11.93
CA GLU A 64 3.81 -10.85 13.35
C GLU A 64 3.44 -9.38 13.60
N ASP A 65 3.64 -8.52 12.60
CA ASP A 65 3.33 -7.09 12.68
C ASP A 65 1.91 -6.76 12.22
N VAL A 66 1.25 -7.67 11.49
CA VAL A 66 -0.09 -7.47 10.94
C VAL A 66 -1.14 -7.09 11.99
N PRO A 67 -1.17 -7.65 13.21
CA PRO A 67 -2.13 -7.26 14.23
C PRO A 67 -2.06 -5.78 14.65
N LYS A 68 -0.95 -5.09 14.35
CA LYS A 68 -0.76 -3.66 14.62
C LYS A 68 -1.52 -2.78 13.61
N ILE A 69 -1.85 -3.31 12.43
CA ILE A 69 -2.50 -2.57 11.36
C ILE A 69 -3.93 -2.19 11.75
N LYS A 70 -4.23 -0.89 11.69
CA LYS A 70 -5.58 -0.32 11.87
C LYS A 70 -6.17 0.25 10.59
N ALA A 71 -5.33 0.50 9.59
CA ALA A 71 -5.74 1.01 8.28
C ALA A 71 -6.52 -0.05 7.48
N SER A 72 -7.47 0.39 6.66
CA SER A 72 -7.97 -0.44 5.55
C SER A 72 -6.88 -0.55 4.48
N LEU A 73 -6.73 -1.73 3.87
CA LEU A 73 -5.70 -1.99 2.86
C LEU A 73 -6.30 -2.25 1.46
N LEU A 74 -5.72 -1.65 0.44
CA LEU A 74 -5.98 -1.98 -0.97
C LEU A 74 -4.68 -2.36 -1.66
N LEU A 75 -4.47 -3.65 -1.87
CA LEU A 75 -3.21 -4.18 -2.36
C LEU A 75 -3.30 -4.54 -3.84
N HIS A 76 -2.35 -4.04 -4.62
CA HIS A 76 -2.26 -4.29 -6.06
C HIS A 76 -0.97 -5.05 -6.38
N TYR A 77 -1.08 -6.27 -6.92
CA TYR A 77 0.07 -7.13 -7.24
C TYR A 77 0.12 -7.52 -8.72
N ALA A 78 1.34 -7.62 -9.23
CA ALA A 78 1.62 -8.07 -10.59
C ALA A 78 1.55 -9.60 -10.67
N GLY A 79 0.85 -10.14 -11.67
CA GLY A 79 0.62 -11.57 -11.84
C GLY A 79 1.91 -12.40 -11.96
N VAL A 80 2.97 -11.82 -12.52
CA VAL A 80 4.25 -12.52 -12.76
C VAL A 80 5.41 -12.05 -11.86
N ASP A 81 5.11 -11.39 -10.73
CA ASP A 81 6.12 -10.92 -9.77
C ASP A 81 6.35 -11.91 -8.63
N GLU A 82 6.97 -13.05 -8.93
CA GLU A 82 7.17 -14.17 -7.98
C GLU A 82 7.86 -13.74 -6.68
N ARG A 83 8.82 -12.82 -6.76
CA ARG A 83 9.56 -12.32 -5.60
C ARG A 83 8.63 -11.69 -4.57
N ILE A 84 7.67 -10.88 -5.00
CA ILE A 84 6.68 -10.28 -4.10
C ILE A 84 5.56 -11.28 -3.78
N ASN A 85 5.11 -12.02 -4.77
CA ASN A 85 3.96 -12.90 -4.67
C ASN A 85 4.19 -14.06 -3.67
N SER A 86 5.43 -14.51 -3.51
CA SER A 86 5.81 -15.54 -2.53
C SER A 86 5.41 -15.21 -1.09
N GLY A 87 5.37 -13.92 -0.72
CA GLY A 87 4.98 -13.48 0.63
C GLY A 87 3.48 -13.28 0.84
N ILE A 88 2.68 -13.23 -0.24
CA ILE A 88 1.25 -12.92 -0.16
C ILE A 88 0.47 -13.95 0.67
N PRO A 89 0.66 -15.28 0.52
CA PRO A 89 -0.14 -16.26 1.26
C PRO A 89 -0.03 -16.11 2.78
N ALA A 90 1.20 -15.95 3.30
CA ALA A 90 1.43 -15.79 4.74
C ALA A 90 0.91 -14.44 5.26
N PHE A 91 1.02 -13.39 4.45
CA PHE A 91 0.52 -12.07 4.79
C PHE A 91 -1.02 -12.04 4.81
N GLU A 92 -1.68 -12.62 3.81
CA GLU A 92 -3.14 -12.70 3.74
C GLU A 92 -3.72 -13.54 4.89
N ALA A 93 -3.08 -14.66 5.23
CA ALA A 93 -3.48 -15.47 6.38
C ALA A 93 -3.42 -14.66 7.69
N ALA A 94 -2.38 -13.84 7.87
CA ALA A 94 -2.26 -12.96 9.02
C ALA A 94 -3.31 -11.85 9.02
N LEU A 95 -3.63 -11.25 7.86
CA LEU A 95 -4.68 -10.24 7.73
C LEU A 95 -6.06 -10.79 8.12
N LYS A 96 -6.40 -11.98 7.61
CA LYS A 96 -7.64 -12.71 7.97
C LYS A 96 -7.70 -12.97 9.47
N LYS A 97 -6.63 -13.52 10.04
CA LYS A 97 -6.55 -13.82 11.48
C LYS A 97 -6.71 -12.58 12.36
N ALA A 98 -6.14 -11.45 11.93
CA ALA A 98 -6.26 -10.18 12.64
C ALA A 98 -7.54 -9.39 12.32
N SER A 99 -8.41 -9.91 11.44
CA SER A 99 -9.64 -9.23 10.98
C SER A 99 -9.39 -7.82 10.43
N VAL A 100 -8.28 -7.64 9.71
CA VAL A 100 -7.96 -6.37 9.03
C VAL A 100 -8.88 -6.22 7.81
N ASP A 101 -9.42 -5.01 7.57
CA ASP A 101 -10.16 -4.71 6.34
C ASP A 101 -9.18 -4.61 5.17
N TYR A 102 -9.26 -5.53 4.20
CA TYR A 102 -8.36 -5.54 3.05
C TYR A 102 -9.02 -6.02 1.76
N LYS A 103 -8.47 -5.58 0.63
CA LYS A 103 -8.71 -6.15 -0.71
C LYS A 103 -7.39 -6.39 -1.40
N ILE A 104 -7.20 -7.58 -1.98
CA ILE A 104 -6.05 -7.92 -2.83
C ILE A 104 -6.52 -8.07 -4.27
N TYR A 105 -5.84 -7.39 -5.19
CA TYR A 105 -6.03 -7.55 -6.63
C TYR A 105 -4.74 -8.03 -7.28
N MET A 106 -4.84 -9.14 -8.00
CA MET A 106 -3.78 -9.66 -8.85
C MET A 106 -4.07 -9.28 -10.30
N TYR A 107 -3.06 -8.75 -10.99
CA TYR A 107 -3.16 -8.32 -12.39
C TYR A 107 -2.45 -9.31 -13.29
N GLU A 108 -3.20 -10.22 -13.91
CA GLU A 108 -2.68 -11.28 -14.77
C GLU A 108 -1.82 -10.72 -15.92
N GLY A 109 -0.68 -11.37 -16.20
CA GLY A 109 0.29 -10.93 -17.22
C GLY A 109 1.04 -9.64 -16.91
N ALA A 110 0.63 -8.85 -15.91
CA ALA A 110 1.31 -7.63 -15.53
C ALA A 110 2.62 -7.93 -14.79
N GLN A 111 3.68 -7.20 -15.14
CA GLN A 111 4.98 -7.30 -14.48
C GLN A 111 5.09 -6.34 -13.30
N HIS A 112 6.11 -6.55 -12.46
CA HIS A 112 6.50 -5.56 -11.46
C HIS A 112 6.67 -4.18 -12.10
N ALA A 113 6.19 -3.13 -11.43
CA ALA A 113 6.11 -1.75 -11.94
C ALA A 113 5.16 -1.54 -13.12
N PHE A 114 4.07 -2.32 -13.22
CA PHE A 114 3.08 -2.18 -14.30
C PHE A 114 2.42 -0.79 -14.42
N ASN A 115 2.46 0.01 -13.35
CA ASN A 115 1.89 1.35 -13.31
C ASN A 115 2.89 2.46 -13.72
N ASN A 116 4.10 2.10 -14.15
CA ASN A 116 5.14 3.05 -14.56
C ASN A 116 5.06 3.29 -16.08
N ASP A 117 4.32 4.32 -16.49
CA ASP A 117 4.12 4.73 -17.89
C ASP A 117 5.39 5.23 -18.59
N MET A 118 6.41 5.61 -17.83
CA MET A 118 7.74 5.97 -18.35
C MET A 118 8.62 4.74 -18.67
N ASN A 119 8.17 3.53 -18.35
CA ASN A 119 8.86 2.28 -18.69
C ASN A 119 7.99 1.41 -19.59
N PRO A 120 8.09 1.56 -20.93
CA PRO A 120 7.25 0.82 -21.88
C PRO A 120 7.35 -0.71 -21.77
N ALA A 121 8.49 -1.23 -21.32
CA ALA A 121 8.69 -2.68 -21.18
C ALA A 121 7.91 -3.29 -20.01
N ARG A 122 7.55 -2.47 -19.01
CA ARG A 122 6.82 -2.90 -17.81
C ARG A 122 5.39 -2.38 -17.77
N TYR A 123 5.15 -1.22 -18.38
CA TYR A 123 3.86 -0.56 -18.38
C TYR A 123 2.78 -1.48 -18.97
N ASN A 124 1.73 -1.72 -18.19
CA ASN A 124 0.53 -2.40 -18.65
C ASN A 124 -0.63 -1.42 -18.44
N LYS A 125 -1.10 -0.83 -19.54
CA LYS A 125 -2.07 0.28 -19.51
C LYS A 125 -3.38 -0.13 -18.86
N GLU A 126 -3.90 -1.29 -19.21
CA GLU A 126 -5.16 -1.83 -18.72
C GLU A 126 -5.10 -2.07 -17.20
N ALA A 127 -4.03 -2.73 -16.74
CA ALA A 127 -3.80 -2.97 -15.31
C ALA A 127 -3.60 -1.66 -14.54
N ALA A 128 -2.81 -0.72 -15.08
CA ALA A 128 -2.54 0.58 -14.46
C ALA A 128 -3.83 1.40 -14.29
N GLN A 129 -4.62 1.53 -15.36
CA GLN A 129 -5.88 2.27 -15.32
C GLN A 129 -6.88 1.66 -14.33
N LEU A 130 -7.04 0.33 -14.35
CA LEU A 130 -7.94 -0.36 -13.44
C LEU A 130 -7.49 -0.25 -11.97
N ALA A 131 -6.19 -0.42 -11.70
CA ALA A 131 -5.63 -0.23 -10.37
C ALA A 131 -5.83 1.19 -9.86
N TRP A 132 -5.58 2.19 -10.71
CA TRP A 132 -5.77 3.59 -10.34
C TRP A 132 -7.24 3.94 -10.06
N GLN A 133 -8.18 3.45 -10.88
CA GLN A 133 -9.61 3.63 -10.64
C GLN A 133 -10.04 3.04 -9.28
N ARG A 134 -9.59 1.82 -8.96
CA ARG A 134 -9.83 1.18 -7.66
C ARG A 134 -9.25 1.99 -6.52
N THR A 135 -8.03 2.50 -6.67
CA THR A 135 -7.34 3.35 -5.69
C THR A 135 -8.11 4.62 -5.39
N LEU A 136 -8.52 5.37 -6.43
CA LEU A 136 -9.29 6.60 -6.24
C LEU A 136 -10.64 6.32 -5.55
N SER A 137 -11.32 5.24 -5.95
CA SER A 137 -12.61 4.85 -5.37
C SER A 137 -12.47 4.47 -3.89
N PHE A 138 -11.44 3.70 -3.57
CA PHE A 138 -11.12 3.28 -2.21
C PHE A 138 -10.72 4.46 -1.31
N LEU A 139 -9.85 5.36 -1.78
CA LEU A 139 -9.48 6.54 -0.99
C LEU A 139 -10.68 7.46 -0.78
N LYS A 140 -11.55 7.63 -1.79
CA LYS A 140 -12.79 8.39 -1.65
C LYS A 140 -13.73 7.78 -0.61
N GLU A 141 -13.82 6.45 -0.55
CA GLU A 141 -14.61 5.74 0.46
C GLU A 141 -14.03 5.92 1.87
N LYS A 142 -12.73 5.64 2.04
CA LYS A 142 -12.08 5.56 3.36
C LYS A 142 -11.71 6.91 3.96
N LEU A 143 -11.48 7.92 3.12
CA LEU A 143 -11.07 9.26 3.55
C LEU A 143 -12.18 10.31 3.39
N LYS A 144 -13.41 9.89 3.06
CA LYS A 144 -14.56 10.80 2.96
C LYS A 144 -14.70 11.62 4.24
N THR A 145 -14.83 12.93 4.13
CA THR A 145 -15.23 13.80 5.24
C THR A 145 -16.71 13.72 5.49
#